data_AF-A0A368FUX6-F1
#
_entry.id   AF-A0A368FUX6-F1
#
_cell.length_a   1.000
_cell.length_b   1.000
_cell.length_c   1.000
_cell.angle_alpha   90.00
_cell.angle_beta   90.00
_cell.angle_gamma   90.00
#
_symmetry.space_group_name_H-M   'P 1'
#
loop_
_entity.id
_entity.type
_entity.pdbx_description
1 polymer ?
#
loop_
_entity_poly.entity_id
_entity_poly.type
_entity_poly.pdbx_seq_one_letter_code
_entity_poly.pdbx_strand_id
1 'polypeptide(L)'
;MTTLLVIILCASPDTVREIMLAAHELGMATSGEYVFINIDVSTGSHAEKPWVRANETNQEENEKAKEAYRALKTISLRRFVSTEVTLVLNNFTVSYSIQGM
;
A
#
# COMPACT_ATOMS: atom_id res chain seq x y z
N MET A 1 24.63 -12.86 16.38
CA MET A 1 24.31 -12.26 15.07
C MET A 1 22.85 -12.53 14.83
N THR A 2 21.98 -11.54 15.05
CA THR A 2 20.57 -11.63 14.65
C THR A 2 20.51 -11.37 13.15
N THR A 3 20.09 -12.36 12.37
CA THR A 3 19.91 -12.20 10.92
C THR A 3 18.57 -11.51 10.68
N LEU A 4 18.61 -10.24 10.25
CA LEU A 4 17.42 -9.54 9.77
C LEU A 4 17.02 -10.09 8.40
N LEU A 5 15.77 -10.52 8.26
CA LEU A 5 15.21 -11.02 7.01
C LEU A 5 14.40 -9.91 6.33
N VAL A 6 14.79 -9.59 5.09
CA VAL A 6 14.10 -8.60 4.25
C VAL A 6 13.21 -9.33 3.26
N ILE A 7 11.92 -9.00 3.25
CA ILE A 7 10.91 -9.56 2.36
C ILE A 7 10.44 -8.46 1.43
N ILE A 8 10.59 -8.67 0.12
CA ILE A 8 10.16 -7.72 -0.91
C ILE A 8 8.86 -8.23 -1.54
N LEU A 9 7.82 -7.38 -1.50
CA LEU A 9 6.51 -7.63 -2.05
C LEU A 9 6.30 -6.77 -3.31
N CYS A 10 5.75 -7.36 -4.36
CA CYS A 10 5.29 -6.67 -5.56
C CYS A 10 3.98 -7.31 -6.01
N ALA A 11 2.90 -6.94 -5.34
CA ALA A 11 1.57 -7.49 -5.55
C ALA A 11 0.51 -6.39 -5.48
N SER A 12 -0.75 -6.73 -5.80
CA SER A 12 -1.86 -5.77 -5.67
C SER A 12 -2.04 -5.33 -4.21
N PRO A 13 -2.64 -4.15 -3.95
CA PRO A 13 -2.86 -3.66 -2.58
C PRO A 13 -3.67 -4.61 -1.69
N ASP A 14 -4.57 -5.41 -2.27
CA ASP A 14 -5.34 -6.43 -1.55
C ASP A 14 -4.48 -7.63 -1.17
N THR A 15 -3.67 -8.14 -2.10
CA THR A 15 -2.75 -9.25 -1.81
C THR A 15 -1.69 -8.85 -0.78
N VAL A 16 -1.17 -7.62 -0.85
CA VAL A 16 -0.23 -7.11 0.16
C VAL A 16 -0.90 -7.07 1.54
N ARG A 17 -2.18 -6.67 1.61
CA ARG A 17 -2.94 -6.67 2.87
C ARG A 17 -3.05 -8.07 3.46
N GLU A 18 -3.45 -9.05 2.65
CA GLU A 18 -3.61 -10.44 3.06
C GLU A 18 -2.29 -11.02 3.59
N ILE A 19 -1.18 -10.77 2.88
CA ILE A 19 0.16 -11.19 3.30
C ILE A 19 0.52 -10.58 4.66
N MET A 20 0.26 -9.27 4.84
CA MET A 20 0.59 -8.60 6.10
C MET A 20 -0.28 -9.09 7.27
N LEU A 21 -1.55 -9.41 7.03
CA LEU A 21 -2.41 -10.03 8.04
C LEU A 21 -1.89 -11.39 8.47
N ALA A 22 -1.56 -12.27 7.52
CA ALA A 22 -0.95 -13.56 7.83
C ALA A 22 0.40 -13.41 8.57
N ALA A 23 1.22 -12.44 8.17
CA ALA A 23 2.49 -12.13 8.84
C ALA A 23 2.28 -11.63 10.29
N HIS A 24 1.18 -10.94 10.58
CA HIS A 24 0.81 -10.53 11.94
C HIS A 24 0.38 -11.71 12.79
N GLU A 25 -0.45 -12.61 12.25
CA GLU A 25 -0.88 -13.84 12.93
C GLU A 25 0.29 -14.77 13.26
N LEU A 26 1.31 -14.81 12.40
CA LEU A 26 2.54 -15.56 12.61
C LEU A 26 3.57 -14.83 13.49
N GLY A 27 3.29 -13.62 13.96
CA GLY A 27 4.21 -12.81 14.77
C GLY A 27 5.41 -12.24 14.00
N MET A 28 5.45 -12.40 12.68
CA MET A 28 6.53 -11.87 11.83
C MET A 28 6.49 -10.34 11.75
N ALA A 29 5.28 -9.76 11.68
CA ALA A 29 5.12 -8.31 11.60
C ALA A 29 5.33 -7.58 12.94
N THR A 30 5.37 -8.31 14.07
CA THR A 30 5.48 -7.73 15.43
C THR A 30 6.79 -8.09 16.15
N SER A 31 7.49 -9.15 15.71
CA SER A 31 8.77 -9.59 16.30
C SER A 31 9.93 -8.61 16.11
N GLY A 32 9.88 -7.75 15.08
CA GLY A 32 10.96 -6.82 14.73
C GLY A 32 12.16 -7.47 14.03
N GLU A 33 12.08 -8.77 13.73
CA GLU A 33 13.13 -9.52 13.01
C GLU A 33 12.95 -9.50 11.48
N TYR A 34 11.77 -9.07 11.02
CA TYR A 34 11.38 -9.03 9.61
C TYR A 34 11.11 -7.60 9.16
N VAL A 35 11.61 -7.25 7.98
CA VAL A 35 11.31 -5.98 7.31
C VAL A 35 10.58 -6.29 6.00
N PHE A 36 9.36 -5.78 5.87
CA PHE A 36 8.58 -5.92 4.65
C PHE A 36 8.73 -4.66 3.79
N ILE A 37 9.03 -4.84 2.50
CA ILE A 37 9.15 -3.75 1.53
C ILE A 37 8.16 -4.01 0.39
N ASN A 38 7.09 -3.23 0.31
CA ASN A 38 6.18 -3.23 -0.84
C ASN A 38 6.70 -2.28 -1.92
N ILE A 39 6.81 -2.75 -3.16
CA ILE A 39 7.11 -1.92 -4.31
C ILE A 39 5.80 -1.63 -5.05
N ASP A 40 5.30 -0.41 -4.87
CA ASP A 40 4.09 0.08 -5.51
C ASP A 40 4.44 1.03 -6.66
N VAL A 41 4.54 0.48 -7.86
CA VAL A 41 4.85 1.23 -9.09
C VAL A 41 3.60 1.90 -9.69
N SER A 42 2.42 1.73 -9.07
CA SER A 42 1.18 2.30 -9.59
C SER A 42 1.15 3.82 -9.37
N THR A 43 0.76 4.58 -10.39
CA THR A 43 0.79 6.05 -10.37
C THR A 43 -0.44 6.69 -9.70
N GLY A 44 -1.35 5.89 -9.13
CA GLY A 44 -2.74 6.35 -8.92
C GLY A 44 -3.44 5.96 -7.62
N SER A 45 -2.87 5.09 -6.77
CA SER A 45 -3.60 4.58 -5.59
C SER A 45 -2.74 4.55 -4.33
N HIS A 46 -2.14 5.69 -3.97
CA HIS A 46 -1.64 5.87 -2.61
C HIS A 46 -2.80 6.31 -1.72
N ALA A 47 -3.60 5.34 -1.28
CA ALA A 47 -4.53 5.57 -0.19
C ALA A 47 -3.72 6.01 1.05
N GLU A 48 -4.17 7.05 1.75
CA GLU A 48 -3.54 7.50 3.00
C GLU A 48 -3.53 6.38 4.07
N LYS A 49 -4.50 5.47 3.99
CA LYS A 49 -4.67 4.32 4.87
C LYS A 49 -4.88 3.04 4.04
N PRO A 50 -3.82 2.47 3.44
CA PRO A 50 -3.92 1.31 2.54
C PRO A 50 -4.41 0.03 3.26
N TRP A 51 -4.31 -0.01 4.58
CA TRP A 51 -4.79 -1.09 5.45
C TRP A 51 -6.26 -0.91 5.92
N VAL A 52 -7.01 0.07 5.40
CA VAL A 52 -8.43 0.22 5.75
C VAL A 52 -9.31 -0.37 4.64
N ARG A 53 -10.32 -1.13 5.03
CA ARG A 53 -11.44 -1.53 4.16
C ARG A 53 -12.74 -1.02 4.79
N ALA A 54 -13.61 -0.40 3.98
CA ALA A 54 -14.74 0.40 4.45
C ALA A 54 -15.89 -0.40 5.08
N ASN A 55 -15.88 -1.74 5.01
CA ASN A 55 -16.93 -2.57 5.59
C ASN A 55 -16.86 -2.59 7.12
N GLU A 56 -18.01 -2.43 7.78
CA GLU A 56 -18.16 -2.40 9.25
C GLU A 56 -17.70 -3.70 9.92
N THR A 57 -17.88 -4.85 9.28
CA THR A 57 -17.41 -6.16 9.76
C THR A 57 -15.89 -6.23 9.88
N ASN A 58 -15.15 -5.37 9.16
CA ASN A 58 -13.70 -5.45 9.05
C ASN A 58 -12.99 -4.55 10.07
N GLN A 59 -13.69 -3.97 11.06
CA GLN A 59 -13.07 -3.02 11.99
C GLN A 59 -11.93 -3.63 12.81
N GLU A 60 -12.12 -4.86 13.33
CA GLU A 60 -11.07 -5.57 14.06
C GLU A 60 -9.89 -5.94 13.14
N GLU A 61 -10.18 -6.44 11.94
CA GLU A 61 -9.15 -6.75 10.94
C GLU A 61 -8.40 -5.50 10.49
N ASN A 62 -9.05 -4.34 10.40
CA ASN A 62 -8.41 -3.08 10.04
C ASN A 62 -7.41 -2.63 11.11
N GLU A 63 -7.69 -2.86 12.39
CA GLU A 63 -6.73 -2.59 13.47
C GLU A 63 -5.55 -3.59 13.46
N LYS A 64 -5.81 -4.88 13.20
CA LYS A 64 -4.73 -5.88 12.99
C LYS A 64 -3.86 -5.52 11.78
N ALA A 65 -4.49 -5.19 10.65
CA ALA A 65 -3.78 -4.76 9.44
C ALA A 65 -2.98 -3.48 9.69
N LYS A 66 -3.54 -2.51 10.41
CA LYS A 66 -2.82 -1.28 10.79
C LYS A 66 -1.58 -1.57 11.63
N GLU A 67 -1.66 -2.52 12.56
CA GLU A 67 -0.50 -2.94 13.34
C GLU A 67 0.53 -3.64 12.45
N ALA A 68 0.10 -4.58 11.61
CA ALA A 68 0.98 -5.28 10.67
C ALA A 68 1.72 -4.32 9.73
N TYR A 69 1.01 -3.32 9.19
CA TYR A 69 1.55 -2.33 8.26
C TYR A 69 2.61 -1.42 8.90
N ARG A 70 2.78 -1.42 10.23
CA ARG A 70 3.92 -0.70 10.87
C ARG A 70 5.26 -1.30 10.46
N ALA A 71 5.31 -2.60 10.18
CA ALA A 71 6.50 -3.30 9.69
C ALA A 71 6.67 -3.20 8.17
N LEU A 72 5.71 -2.62 7.44
CA LEU A 72 5.74 -2.46 5.99
C LEU A 72 6.28 -1.10 5.58
N LYS A 73 7.27 -1.09 4.68
CA LYS A 73 7.73 0.10 3.97
C LYS A 73 7.28 0.04 2.52
N THR A 74 6.71 1.12 2.02
CA THR A 74 6.30 1.20 0.62
C THR A 74 7.28 2.07 -0.16
N ILE A 75 7.86 1.50 -1.21
CA ILE A 75 8.63 2.21 -2.21
C ILE A 75 7.70 2.48 -3.39
N SER A 76 7.54 3.76 -3.73
CA SER A 76 6.70 4.18 -4.84
C SER A 76 7.43 5.12 -5.78
N LEU A 77 6.88 5.29 -6.99
CA LEU A 77 7.37 6.32 -7.90
C LEU A 77 7.23 7.70 -7.26
N ARG A 78 8.27 8.53 -7.40
CA ARG A 78 8.23 9.90 -6.90
C ARG A 78 7.13 10.68 -7.62
N ARG A 79 6.15 11.17 -6.87
CA ARG A 79 5.14 12.06 -7.41
C ARG A 79 5.78 13.39 -7.77
N PHE A 80 5.80 13.73 -9.06
CA PHE A 80 6.16 15.06 -9.53
C PHE A 80 4.97 16.00 -9.29
N VAL A 81 5.06 16.81 -8.24
CA VAL A 81 4.05 17.85 -7.93
C VAL A 81 4.50 19.15 -8.59
N SER A 82 4.48 19.20 -9.92
CA SER A 82 4.54 20.47 -10.65
C SER A 82 3.16 20.85 -11.15
N THR A 83 2.89 22.16 -11.19
CA THR A 83 1.62 22.69 -11.68
C THR A 83 1.35 22.24 -13.12
N GLU A 84 2.39 22.17 -13.95
CA GLU A 84 2.28 21.71 -15.34
C GLU A 84 1.92 20.22 -15.44
N VAL A 85 2.56 19.34 -14.66
CA VAL A 85 2.25 17.91 -14.67
C VAL A 85 0.83 17.67 -14.15
N THR A 86 0.40 18.41 -13.14
CA THR A 86 -0.97 18.30 -12.60
C THR A 86 -2.02 18.75 -13.63
N LEU A 87 -1.78 19.86 -14.33
CA LEU A 87 -2.68 20.33 -15.38
C LEU A 87 -2.77 19.36 -16.56
N VAL A 88 -1.63 18.80 -17.00
CA VAL A 88 -1.60 17.79 -18.06
C VAL A 88 -2.38 16.54 -17.65
N LEU A 89 -2.14 16.02 -16.44
CA LEU A 89 -2.84 14.84 -15.93
C LEU A 89 -4.34 15.09 -15.74
N ASN A 90 -4.74 16.27 -15.28
CA ASN A 90 -6.16 16.63 -15.14
C ASN A 90 -6.85 16.73 -16.50
N ASN A 91 -6.22 17.37 -17.50
CA ASN A 91 -6.77 17.43 -18.86
C ASN A 91 -6.89 16.04 -19.49
N PHE A 92 -5.90 15.16 -19.24
CA PHE A 92 -5.95 13.79 -19.73
C PHE A 92 -7.05 13.00 -19.03
N THR A 93 -7.16 13.05 -17.70
CA THR A 93 -8.22 12.38 -16.94
C THR A 93 -9.61 12.85 -17.38
N VAL A 94 -9.82 14.16 -17.52
CA VAL A 94 -11.08 14.73 -18.02
C VAL A 94 -11.38 14.24 -19.44
N SER A 95 -10.40 14.21 -20.34
CA SER A 95 -10.56 13.76 -21.72
C SER A 95 -10.95 12.27 -21.81
N TYR A 96 -10.35 11.42 -20.98
CA TYR A 96 -10.73 10.00 -20.92
C TYR A 96 -12.12 9.80 -20.30
N SER A 97 -12.51 10.61 -19.31
CA SER A 97 -13.86 10.54 -18.74
C SER A 97 -14.95 10.98 -19.73
N ILE A 98 -14.68 11.96 -20.62
CA ILE A 98 -15.64 12.36 -21.67
C ILE A 98 -15.64 11.42 -22.88
N GLN A 99 -14.55 10.69 -23.14
CA GLN A 99 -14.49 9.67 -24.21
C GLN A 99 -15.00 8.28 -23.77
N GLY A 100 -15.20 8.07 -22.46
CA GLY A 100 -15.72 6.82 -21.88
C GLY A 100 -17.22 6.81 -21.57
N MET A 101 -17.98 7.83 -21.98
CA MET A 101 -19.45 7.90 -21.91
C MET A 101 -20.09 7.70 -23.27
#